data_AF-A0A950F085-F1
#
_entry.id   AF-A0A950F085-F1
#
_cell.length_a   1.000
_cell.length_b   1.000
_cell.length_c   1.000
_cell.angle_alpha   90.00
_cell.angle_beta   90.00
_cell.angle_gamma   90.00
#
_symmetry.space_group_name_H-M   'P 1'
#
loop_
_entity.id
_entity.type
_entity.pdbx_description
1 polymer ?
#
loop_
_entity_poly.entity_id
_entity_poly.type
_entity_poly.pdbx_seq_one_letter_code
_entity_poly.pdbx_strand_id
1 'polypeptide(L)'
;LIDWIVRRSRVAIRWAAQLRRRGDAASSKRALALIEQATKAMGDCEPVVADLVVLPDRPNSAIERVYDFYWISSETWLAMGEFARDLGQHAQARSAFQSAKKAFDCLTAFSREHSLVHERPAEVETLWKRVRAGLLAH
;
A
#
# COMPACT_ATOMS: atom_id res chain seq x y z
N LEU A 1 17.27 -1.76 -0.01
CA LEU A 1 16.39 -0.59 -0.26
C LEU A 1 14.92 -0.96 -0.03
N ILE A 2 14.36 -1.89 -0.81
CA ILE A 2 12.94 -2.32 -0.71
C ILE A 2 12.55 -2.70 0.72
N ASP A 3 13.31 -3.58 1.38
CA ASP A 3 13.02 -4.02 2.77
C ASP A 3 12.91 -2.85 3.75
N TRP A 4 13.75 -1.84 3.59
CA TRP A 4 13.73 -0.65 4.44
C TRP A 4 12.48 0.19 4.18
N ILE A 5 12.11 0.40 2.92
CA ILE A 5 10.92 1.15 2.52
C ILE A 5 9.65 0.44 3.02
N VAL A 6 9.55 -0.87 2.81
CA VAL A 6 8.46 -1.71 3.30
C VAL A 6 8.31 -1.59 4.82
N ARG A 7 9.40 -1.72 5.58
CA ARG A 7 9.38 -1.58 7.05
C ARG A 7 8.97 -0.16 7.47
N ARG A 8 9.50 0.86 6.80
CA ARG A 8 9.16 2.26 7.09
C ARG A 8 7.69 2.55 6.82
N SER A 9 7.13 2.09 5.70
CA SER A 9 5.72 2.25 5.37
C SER A 9 4.81 1.52 6.37
N ARG A 10 5.17 0.30 6.80
CA ARG A 10 4.45 -0.41 7.90
C ARG A 10 4.42 0.39 9.20
N VAL A 11 5.52 1.05 9.55
CA VAL A 11 5.58 1.93 10.73
C VAL A 11 4.72 3.18 10.52
N ALA A 12 4.80 3.81 9.35
CA ALA A 12 4.01 4.98 8.99
C ALA A 12 2.51 4.71 9.09
N ILE A 13 2.01 3.60 8.54
CA ILE A 13 0.61 3.17 8.64
C ILE A 13 0.17 3.04 10.11
N ARG A 14 0.94 2.29 10.92
CA ARG A 14 0.61 2.07 12.33
C ARG A 14 0.58 3.38 13.11
N TRP A 15 1.54 4.27 12.86
CA TRP A 15 1.62 5.53 13.58
C TRP A 15 0.54 6.53 13.13
N ALA A 16 0.25 6.59 11.82
CA ALA A 16 -0.85 7.38 11.28
C ALA A 16 -2.20 6.92 11.88
N ALA A 17 -2.42 5.60 11.99
CA ALA A 17 -3.63 5.06 12.64
C ALA A 17 -3.74 5.45 14.12
N GLN A 18 -2.61 5.46 14.86
CA GLN A 18 -2.58 5.96 16.24
C GLN A 18 -2.94 7.45 16.32
N LEU A 19 -2.41 8.27 15.40
CA LEU A 19 -2.74 9.70 15.32
C LEU A 19 -4.22 9.92 14.99
N ARG A 20 -4.78 9.14 14.05
CA ARG A 20 -6.22 9.16 13.70
C ARG A 20 -7.11 8.99 14.92
N ARG A 21 -6.78 8.02 15.78
CA ARG A 21 -7.56 7.69 16.99
C ARG A 21 -7.62 8.81 18.02
N ARG A 22 -6.74 9.81 17.94
CA ARG A 22 -6.80 11.00 18.81
C ARG A 22 -7.97 11.92 18.44
N GLY A 23 -8.45 11.87 17.20
CA GLY A 23 -9.66 12.57 16.76
C GLY A 23 -9.53 14.07 16.56
N ASP A 24 -8.36 14.68 16.81
CA ASP A 24 -8.14 16.10 16.59
C ASP A 24 -7.58 16.41 15.19
N ALA A 25 -7.92 17.61 14.67
CA ALA A 25 -7.54 18.02 13.32
C ALA A 25 -6.01 18.11 13.11
N ALA A 26 -5.23 18.43 14.13
CA ALA A 26 -3.78 18.51 14.01
C ALA A 26 -3.16 17.12 13.87
N SER A 27 -3.64 16.14 14.64
CA SER A 27 -3.24 14.74 14.53
C SER A 27 -3.64 14.13 13.18
N SER A 28 -4.84 14.43 12.66
CA SER A 28 -5.27 13.95 11.34
C SER A 28 -4.40 14.51 10.20
N LYS A 29 -4.03 15.80 10.25
CA LYS A 29 -3.09 16.40 9.29
C LYS A 29 -1.70 15.76 9.36
N ARG A 30 -1.20 15.47 10.57
CA ARG A 30 0.09 14.77 10.77
C ARG A 30 0.03 13.33 10.25
N ALA A 31 -1.09 12.64 10.46
CA ALA A 31 -1.30 11.29 9.94
C ALA A 31 -1.24 11.29 8.41
N LEU A 32 -1.95 12.22 7.75
CA LEU A 32 -1.91 12.36 6.30
C LEU A 32 -0.50 12.63 5.79
N ALA A 33 0.20 13.62 6.35
CA ALA A 33 1.55 13.97 5.93
C ALA A 33 2.54 12.81 6.08
N LEU A 34 2.40 12.00 7.14
CA LEU A 34 3.23 10.81 7.35
C LEU A 34 2.97 9.75 6.27
N ILE A 35 1.71 9.56 5.87
CA ILE A 35 1.35 8.63 4.80
C ILE A 35 1.78 9.15 3.43
N GLU A 36 1.65 10.45 3.15
CA GLU A 36 2.15 11.07 1.90
C GLU A 36 3.64 10.85 1.69
N GLN A 37 4.44 10.96 2.78
CA GLN A 37 5.86 10.66 2.72
C GLN A 37 6.11 9.17 2.44
N ALA A 38 5.31 8.28 3.00
CA ALA A 38 5.43 6.84 2.76
C ALA A 38 5.05 6.48 1.33
N THR A 39 3.93 6.98 0.81
CA THR A 39 3.49 6.71 -0.57
C THR A 39 4.49 7.25 -1.59
N LYS A 40 5.06 8.45 -1.36
CA LYS A 40 6.13 8.99 -2.19
C LYS A 40 7.35 8.08 -2.21
N ALA A 41 7.85 7.68 -1.03
CA ALA A 41 9.02 6.80 -0.94
C ALA A 41 8.78 5.43 -1.61
N MET A 42 7.55 4.92 -1.54
CA MET A 42 7.17 3.70 -2.25
C MET A 42 7.17 3.90 -3.77
N GLY A 43 6.60 5.00 -4.26
CA GLY A 43 6.63 5.36 -5.68
C GLY A 43 8.05 5.51 -6.22
N ASP A 44 8.93 6.17 -5.46
CA ASP A 44 10.36 6.32 -5.82
C ASP A 44 11.10 4.97 -5.89
N CYS A 45 10.56 3.92 -5.25
CA CYS A 45 11.12 2.58 -5.27
C CYS A 45 10.54 1.67 -6.37
N GLU A 46 9.46 2.08 -7.05
CA GLU A 46 8.80 1.28 -8.09
C GLU A 46 9.75 0.85 -9.21
N PRO A 47 10.67 1.69 -9.73
CA PRO A 47 11.61 1.26 -10.77
C PRO A 47 12.52 0.11 -10.30
N VAL A 48 12.99 0.16 -9.06
CA VAL A 48 13.85 -0.89 -8.47
C VAL A 48 13.09 -2.20 -8.32
N VAL A 49 11.79 -2.13 -8.03
CA VAL A 49 10.92 -3.31 -7.95
C VAL A 49 10.65 -3.87 -9.34
N ALA A 50 10.41 -3.00 -10.33
CA ALA A 50 10.21 -3.42 -11.72
C ALA A 50 11.45 -4.17 -12.26
N ASP A 51 12.66 -3.71 -11.94
CA ASP A 51 13.90 -4.41 -12.30
C ASP A 51 13.94 -5.82 -11.69
N LEU A 52 13.55 -5.98 -10.41
CA LEU A 52 13.48 -7.30 -9.78
C LEU A 52 12.39 -8.20 -10.36
N VAL A 53 11.32 -7.63 -10.90
CA VAL A 53 10.23 -8.39 -11.54
C VAL A 53 10.66 -8.97 -12.89
N VAL A 54 11.66 -8.42 -13.57
CA VAL A 54 12.05 -8.91 -14.91
C VAL A 54 13.28 -9.81 -14.91
N LEU A 55 13.94 -10.00 -13.76
CA LEU A 55 15.11 -10.88 -13.67
C LEU A 55 14.74 -12.34 -13.99
N PRO A 56 15.51 -13.05 -14.82
CA PRO A 56 15.41 -14.51 -14.94
C PRO A 56 15.96 -15.20 -13.69
N ASP A 57 15.46 -16.40 -13.37
CA ASP A 57 15.97 -17.29 -12.30
C ASP A 57 16.15 -16.63 -10.93
N ARG A 58 15.17 -15.83 -10.51
CA ARG A 58 15.21 -15.10 -9.24
C ARG A 58 15.07 -16.05 -8.05
N PRO A 59 15.84 -15.84 -6.97
CA PRO A 59 15.68 -16.61 -5.75
C PRO A 59 14.32 -16.30 -5.09
N ASN A 60 13.79 -17.25 -4.32
CA ASN A 60 12.53 -17.09 -3.58
C ASN A 60 12.51 -15.82 -2.71
N SER A 61 13.65 -15.44 -2.13
CA SER A 61 13.76 -14.21 -1.34
C SER A 61 13.52 -12.92 -2.14
N ALA A 62 13.81 -12.90 -3.45
CA ALA A 62 13.47 -11.77 -4.30
C ALA A 62 11.96 -11.72 -4.59
N ILE A 63 11.35 -12.89 -4.79
CA ILE A 63 9.91 -13.05 -5.01
C ILE A 63 9.14 -12.56 -3.77
N GLU A 64 9.54 -12.98 -2.57
CA GLU A 64 8.96 -12.54 -1.30
C GLU A 64 9.04 -11.03 -1.12
N ARG A 65 10.18 -10.40 -1.45
CA ARG A 65 10.34 -8.94 -1.33
C ARG A 65 9.41 -8.16 -2.25
N VAL A 66 9.25 -8.62 -3.49
CA VAL A 66 8.35 -7.98 -4.46
C VAL A 66 6.89 -8.14 -4.02
N TYR A 67 6.52 -9.33 -3.53
CA TYR A 67 5.21 -9.58 -2.97
C TYR A 67 4.92 -8.65 -1.77
N ASP A 68 5.84 -8.60 -0.80
CA ASP A 68 5.75 -7.73 0.38
C ASP A 68 5.65 -6.24 0.00
N PHE A 69 6.37 -5.84 -1.05
CA PHE A 69 6.31 -4.49 -1.57
C PHE A 69 4.91 -4.16 -2.11
N TYR A 70 4.36 -4.97 -3.03
CA TYR A 70 3.04 -4.69 -3.58
C TYR A 70 1.94 -4.73 -2.51
N TRP A 71 2.04 -5.67 -1.56
CA TRP A 71 1.14 -5.73 -0.42
C TRP A 71 1.13 -4.42 0.37
N ILE A 72 2.32 -3.95 0.76
CA ILE A 72 2.44 -2.74 1.57
C ILE A 72 2.13 -1.48 0.75
N SER A 73 2.38 -1.47 -0.56
CA SER A 73 1.92 -0.40 -1.45
C SER A 73 0.40 -0.28 -1.40
N SER A 74 -0.32 -1.39 -1.54
CA SER A 74 -1.79 -1.39 -1.47
C SER A 74 -2.31 -0.85 -0.13
N GLU A 75 -1.77 -1.33 0.99
CA GLU A 75 -2.14 -0.84 2.33
C GLU A 75 -1.82 0.65 2.53
N THR A 76 -0.66 1.11 2.04
CA THR A 76 -0.23 2.51 2.21
C THR A 76 -1.12 3.46 1.40
N TRP A 77 -1.42 3.12 0.15
CA TRP A 77 -2.33 3.90 -0.68
C TRP A 77 -3.77 3.86 -0.17
N LEU A 78 -4.22 2.73 0.38
CA LEU A 78 -5.53 2.64 1.01
C LEU A 78 -5.62 3.56 2.23
N ALA A 79 -4.62 3.52 3.11
CA ALA A 79 -4.54 4.41 4.26
C ALA A 79 -4.58 5.88 3.81
N MET A 80 -3.82 6.24 2.77
CA MET A 80 -3.84 7.58 2.18
C MET A 80 -5.26 8.01 1.76
N GLY A 81 -5.98 7.11 1.07
CA GLY A 81 -7.35 7.37 0.65
C GLY A 81 -8.31 7.57 1.82
N GLU A 82 -8.21 6.74 2.85
CA GLU A 82 -9.01 6.87 4.06
C GLU A 82 -8.75 8.19 4.80
N PHE A 83 -7.48 8.56 4.98
CA PHE A 83 -7.10 9.80 5.67
C PHE A 83 -7.51 11.05 4.90
N ALA A 84 -7.27 11.08 3.58
CA ALA A 84 -7.68 12.18 2.73
C ALA A 84 -9.21 12.35 2.76
N ARG A 85 -9.96 11.25 2.73
CA ARG A 85 -11.43 11.28 2.81
C ARG A 85 -11.92 11.84 4.14
N ASP A 86 -11.35 11.39 5.26
CA ASP A 86 -11.72 11.87 6.59
C ASP A 86 -11.48 13.39 6.75
N LEU A 87 -10.53 13.95 5.98
CA LEU A 87 -10.22 15.37 5.93
C LEU A 87 -11.03 16.14 4.86
N GLY A 88 -11.98 15.49 4.19
CA GLY A 88 -12.80 16.09 3.12
C GLY A 88 -12.07 16.30 1.79
N GLN A 89 -10.87 15.74 1.63
CA GLN A 89 -10.06 15.85 0.41
C GLN A 89 -10.44 14.78 -0.61
N HIS A 90 -11.70 14.82 -1.09
CA HIS A 90 -12.29 13.76 -1.90
C HIS A 90 -11.52 13.48 -3.21
N ALA A 91 -10.97 14.49 -3.87
CA ALA A 91 -10.18 14.29 -5.08
C ALA A 91 -8.89 13.47 -4.82
N GLN A 92 -8.18 13.81 -3.75
CA GLN A 92 -6.97 13.09 -3.33
C GLN A 92 -7.31 11.68 -2.85
N ALA A 93 -8.41 11.53 -2.11
CA ALA A 93 -8.89 10.22 -1.69
C ALA A 93 -9.17 9.29 -2.87
N ARG A 94 -9.88 9.79 -3.90
CA ARG A 94 -10.16 9.02 -5.14
C ARG A 94 -8.88 8.58 -5.84
N SER A 95 -7.92 9.50 -6.03
CA SER A 95 -6.63 9.19 -6.64
C SER A 95 -5.88 8.10 -5.84
N ALA A 96 -5.85 8.23 -4.52
CA ALA A 96 -5.22 7.25 -3.65
C ALA A 96 -5.87 5.87 -3.71
N PHE A 97 -7.22 5.78 -3.74
CA PHE A 97 -7.91 4.49 -3.91
C PHE A 97 -7.64 3.85 -5.28
N GLN A 98 -7.52 4.64 -6.35
CA GLN A 98 -7.11 4.13 -7.66
C GLN A 98 -5.68 3.57 -7.62
N SER A 99 -4.74 4.25 -6.97
CA SER A 99 -3.38 3.75 -6.78
C SER A 99 -3.34 2.48 -5.92
N ALA A 100 -4.18 2.40 -4.87
CA ALA A 100 -4.31 1.19 -4.05
C ALA A 100 -4.78 -0.01 -4.89
N LYS A 101 -5.74 0.23 -5.79
CA LYS A 101 -6.21 -0.79 -6.74
C LYS A 101 -5.09 -1.24 -7.68
N LYS A 102 -4.35 -0.30 -8.29
CA LYS A 102 -3.23 -0.64 -9.18
C LYS A 102 -2.19 -1.51 -8.49
N ALA A 103 -1.77 -1.13 -7.28
CA ALA A 103 -0.83 -1.92 -6.48
C ALA A 103 -1.39 -3.32 -6.15
N PHE A 104 -2.69 -3.41 -5.86
CA PHE A 104 -3.35 -4.69 -5.58
C PHE A 104 -3.44 -5.58 -6.82
N ASP A 105 -3.75 -4.99 -7.98
CA ASP A 105 -3.75 -5.72 -9.25
C ASP A 105 -2.34 -6.29 -9.53
N CYS A 106 -1.28 -5.50 -9.31
CA CYS A 106 0.11 -5.98 -9.41
C CYS A 106 0.41 -7.12 -8.43
N LEU A 107 -0.02 -7.01 -7.16
CA LEU A 107 0.12 -8.07 -6.17
C LEU A 107 -0.52 -9.39 -6.67
N THR A 108 -1.75 -9.33 -7.17
CA THR A 108 -2.47 -10.53 -7.62
C THR A 108 -1.89 -11.12 -8.90
N ALA A 109 -1.48 -10.29 -9.85
CA ALA A 109 -0.82 -10.75 -11.08
C ALA A 109 0.52 -11.44 -10.74
N PHE A 110 1.34 -10.80 -9.92
CA PHE A 110 2.63 -11.33 -9.49
C PHE A 110 2.48 -12.66 -8.73
N SER A 111 1.51 -12.74 -7.82
CA SER A 111 1.25 -13.98 -7.07
C SER A 111 0.84 -15.14 -7.96
N ARG A 112 0.02 -14.88 -9.00
CA ARG A 112 -0.41 -15.90 -9.97
C ARG A 112 0.75 -16.38 -10.82
N GLU A 113 1.57 -15.47 -11.34
CA GLU A 113 2.73 -15.78 -12.17
C GLU A 113 3.73 -16.68 -11.43
N HIS A 114 3.98 -16.39 -10.16
CA HIS A 114 4.97 -17.12 -9.36
C HIS A 114 4.41 -18.32 -8.60
N SER A 115 3.14 -18.70 -8.83
CA SER A 115 2.45 -19.76 -8.09
C SER A 115 2.63 -19.63 -6.57
N LEU A 116 2.74 -18.40 -6.08
CA LEU A 116 2.80 -18.13 -4.66
C LEU A 116 1.42 -18.49 -4.12
N VAL A 117 1.33 -19.63 -3.44
CA VAL A 117 0.19 -19.89 -2.57
C VAL A 117 0.23 -18.75 -1.58
N HIS A 118 -0.78 -17.87 -1.65
CA HIS A 118 -0.96 -16.87 -0.63
C HIS A 118 -0.93 -17.61 0.70
N GLU A 119 0.10 -17.39 1.52
CA GLU A 119 0.10 -17.97 2.87
C GLU A 119 -1.12 -17.50 3.67
N ARG A 120 -1.80 -16.45 3.19
CA ARG A 120 -2.89 -15.73 3.86
C ARG A 120 -4.00 -15.29 2.88
N PRO A 121 -4.73 -16.23 2.25
CA PRO A 121 -5.75 -15.89 1.26
C PRO A 121 -6.89 -15.05 1.85
N ALA A 122 -7.21 -15.25 3.13
CA ALA A 122 -8.20 -14.44 3.84
C ALA A 122 -7.77 -12.98 4.03
N GLU A 123 -6.48 -12.72 4.23
CA GLU A 123 -5.95 -11.36 4.36
C GLU A 123 -6.00 -10.65 3.00
N VAL A 124 -5.65 -11.35 1.91
CA VAL A 124 -5.74 -10.81 0.53
C VAL A 124 -7.18 -10.40 0.21
N GLU A 125 -8.15 -11.26 0.53
CA GLU A 125 -9.57 -10.96 0.33
C GLU A 125 -10.04 -9.78 1.19
N THR A 126 -9.55 -9.68 2.42
CA THR A 126 -9.85 -8.55 3.31
C THR A 126 -9.30 -7.23 2.74
N LEU A 127 -8.07 -7.25 2.24
CA LEU A 127 -7.46 -6.10 1.56
C LEU A 127 -8.26 -5.72 0.31
N TRP A 128 -8.67 -6.70 -0.50
CA TRP A 128 -9.51 -6.47 -1.69
C TRP A 128 -10.82 -5.79 -1.33
N LYS A 129 -11.54 -6.30 -0.32
CA LYS A 129 -12.81 -5.71 0.15
C LYS A 129 -12.62 -4.25 0.55
N ARG A 130 -11.53 -3.92 1.25
CA ARG A 130 -11.21 -2.54 1.65
C ARG A 130 -10.93 -1.64 0.44
N VAL A 131 -10.11 -2.11 -0.52
CA VAL A 131 -9.82 -1.37 -1.76
C VAL A 131 -11.10 -1.09 -2.54
N ARG A 132 -11.93 -2.11 -2.72
CA ARG A 132 -13.22 -2.00 -3.42
C ARG A 132 -14.17 -1.03 -2.71
N ALA A 133 -14.26 -1.09 -1.39
CA ALA A 133 -15.09 -0.16 -0.61
C ALA A 133 -14.63 1.31 -0.80
N GLY A 134 -13.32 1.55 -0.84
CA GLY A 134 -12.75 2.88 -1.13
C GLY A 134 -13.15 3.43 -2.51
N LEU A 135 -13.18 2.56 -3.53
CA LEU A 135 -13.61 2.90 -4.90
C LEU A 135 -15.13 3.09 -5.06
N LEU A 136 -15.94 2.60 -4.12
CA LEU A 136 -17.40 2.74 -4.19
C LEU A 136 -17.92 3.91 -3.35
N ALA A 137 -17.11 4.44 -2.44
CA ALA A 137 -17.47 5.55 -1.56
C ALA A 137 -17.35 6.92 -2.26
N HIS A 138 -17.70 7.01 -3.54
CA HIS A 138 -17.59 8.21 -4.39
C HIS A 138 -18.90 8.99 -4.45
#